data_AF-A0A9W8UYW4-F1
#
_entry.id   AF-A0A9W8UYW4-F1
#
_cell.length_a   1.000
_cell.length_b   1.000
_cell.length_c   1.000
_cell.angle_alpha   90.00
_cell.angle_beta   90.00
_cell.angle_gamma   90.00
#
_symmetry.space_group_name_H-M   'P 1'
#
loop_
_entity.id
_entity.type
_entity.pdbx_description
1 polymer ?
#
loop_
_entity_poly.entity_id
_entity_poly.type
_entity_poly.pdbx_seq_one_letter_code
_entity_poly.pdbx_strand_id
1 'polypeptide(L)'
;MRRKASMSLHSMSKDGHQLLAATPFQSFVATPHQNISSSFAVTLWAKPEVAQFGSSNYIIYPTSSYGNGHASMSLSLGTNGIQMGEATTSSPKTVIGLTETANNFAVSGWTHFAIVYENDTPSLYINGEIISKGTKSSNIVHPGLGQPDAPARMTKRFDGDLAGLEVHAEPLKAAEIKALFEQGLPQPDSPSPIELRGSNKALFRRGGKYTFSAGGTKTSVEVPSLPVVSLNGSWEVSFPADRLPKKRGSLTIELPQLKSLKDHEDFDVAHFSGTATYKTKFQLPKDHGTKTSKGAKTRVLLNLGRVENIASVKVNGKDQGLVWLPPYEVDITSAVRSSRTNTVEVKVTNCWPNRLIGDEKLPVENKYNSTRQNFAIEEWRDWFAKGLDGRGYNNGDEFGNDGTRKPGDRVTFTSWKHYDESSPLFESGLLGPVTVTGAELVDIKV
;
A
#
# COMPACT_ATOMS: atom_id res chain seq x y z
N MET A 1 45.11 -25.39 -15.64
CA MET A 1 43.71 -25.57 -15.22
C MET A 1 42.83 -24.53 -15.91
N ARG A 2 42.01 -24.92 -16.90
CA ARG A 2 40.93 -24.06 -17.39
C ARG A 2 39.93 -23.91 -16.25
N ARG A 3 39.73 -22.70 -15.71
CA ARG A 3 38.56 -22.41 -14.85
C ARG A 3 37.34 -22.90 -15.63
N LYS A 4 36.60 -23.88 -15.10
CA LYS A 4 35.25 -24.19 -15.61
C LYS A 4 34.53 -22.85 -15.71
N ALA A 5 34.01 -22.52 -16.88
CA ALA A 5 33.17 -21.34 -17.03
C ALA A 5 32.10 -21.42 -15.93
N SER A 6 31.96 -20.34 -15.17
CA SER A 6 30.89 -20.19 -14.18
C SER A 6 29.57 -20.54 -14.87
N MET A 7 28.85 -21.56 -14.41
CA MET A 7 27.49 -21.86 -14.84
C MET A 7 26.54 -20.84 -14.19
N SER A 8 26.75 -19.56 -14.47
CA SER A 8 25.89 -18.50 -13.97
C SER A 8 24.61 -18.46 -14.80
N LEU A 9 23.48 -18.30 -14.12
CA LEU A 9 22.20 -18.04 -14.77
C LEU A 9 22.31 -16.76 -15.61
N HIS A 10 22.10 -16.88 -16.92
CA HIS A 10 22.10 -15.77 -17.87
C HIS A 10 20.70 -15.22 -18.10
N SER A 11 19.69 -16.09 -18.21
CA SER A 11 18.32 -15.66 -18.36
C SER A 11 17.33 -16.72 -17.90
N MET A 12 16.11 -16.27 -17.64
CA MET A 12 14.98 -17.09 -17.26
C MET A 12 13.73 -16.57 -17.96
N SER A 13 12.92 -17.48 -18.47
CA SER A 13 11.64 -17.16 -19.12
C SER A 13 10.54 -18.10 -18.64
N LYS A 14 9.29 -17.62 -18.72
CA LYS A 14 8.07 -18.40 -18.51
C LYS A 14 7.23 -18.29 -19.77
N ASP A 15 6.88 -19.44 -20.37
CA ASP A 15 6.07 -19.51 -21.58
C ASP A 15 6.62 -18.65 -22.73
N GLY A 16 7.95 -18.54 -22.83
CA GLY A 16 8.65 -17.72 -23.83
C GLY A 16 8.83 -16.25 -23.44
N HIS A 17 8.17 -15.74 -22.41
CA HIS A 17 8.34 -14.38 -21.90
C HIS A 17 9.50 -14.30 -20.92
N GLN A 18 10.47 -13.42 -21.18
CA GLN A 18 11.63 -13.25 -20.31
C GLN A 18 11.21 -12.66 -18.96
N LEU A 19 11.58 -13.34 -17.87
CA LEU A 19 11.35 -12.91 -16.49
C LEU A 19 12.59 -12.23 -15.89
N LEU A 20 13.78 -12.76 -16.17
CA LEU A 20 15.05 -12.23 -15.70
C LEU A 20 16.12 -12.42 -16.77
N ALA A 21 17.06 -11.48 -16.88
CA ALA A 21 18.27 -11.66 -17.66
C ALA A 21 19.44 -10.88 -17.05
N ALA A 22 20.65 -11.43 -17.18
CA ALA A 22 21.91 -10.79 -16.84
C ALA A 22 22.37 -9.80 -17.94
N THR A 23 21.44 -9.25 -18.72
CA THR A 23 21.73 -8.16 -19.64
C THR A 23 22.06 -6.91 -18.83
N PRO A 24 23.10 -6.13 -19.21
CA PRO A 24 23.38 -4.85 -18.57
C PRO A 24 22.11 -4.00 -18.53
N PHE A 25 21.89 -3.31 -17.41
CA PHE A 25 20.80 -2.36 -17.29
C PHE A 25 20.90 -1.37 -18.47
N GLN A 26 19.89 -1.33 -19.33
CA GLN A 26 19.86 -0.36 -20.42
C GLN A 26 19.85 1.04 -19.81
N SER A 27 20.65 1.96 -20.36
CA SER A 27 20.57 3.37 -19.95
C SER A 27 19.13 3.85 -20.07
N PHE A 28 18.65 4.56 -19.05
CA PHE A 28 17.30 5.13 -19.07
C PHE A 28 17.08 5.91 -20.37
N VAL A 29 15.92 5.72 -21.00
CA VAL A 29 15.48 6.61 -22.07
C VAL A 29 15.51 8.02 -21.49
N ALA A 30 16.24 8.94 -22.11
CA ALA A 30 16.48 10.28 -21.55
C ALA A 30 15.17 11.05 -21.29
N THR A 31 14.09 10.70 -22.00
CA THR A 31 12.77 11.27 -21.80
C THR A 31 11.68 10.29 -22.28
N PRO A 32 11.16 9.43 -21.40
CA PRO A 32 10.05 8.55 -21.75
C PRO A 32 8.79 9.35 -22.09
N HIS A 33 7.91 8.76 -22.90
CA HIS A 33 6.69 9.40 -23.40
C HIS A 33 6.91 10.70 -24.22
N GLN A 34 8.09 10.91 -24.81
CA GLN A 34 8.36 12.06 -25.71
C GLN A 34 7.34 12.23 -26.83
N ASN A 35 6.78 11.12 -27.33
CA ASN A 35 5.83 11.13 -28.44
C ASN A 35 4.38 11.37 -28.00
N ILE A 36 4.11 11.53 -26.71
CA ILE A 36 2.78 11.80 -26.16
C ILE A 36 2.76 13.26 -25.69
N SER A 37 1.89 14.07 -26.28
CA SER A 37 1.77 15.49 -25.95
C SER A 37 0.40 16.06 -26.30
N SER A 38 0.06 17.20 -25.68
CA SER A 38 -1.14 18.03 -25.91
C SER A 38 -2.50 17.39 -25.64
N SER A 39 -2.71 16.15 -26.05
CA SER A 39 -3.95 15.40 -25.86
C SER A 39 -3.61 14.02 -25.34
N PHE A 40 -3.78 13.81 -24.03
CA PHE A 40 -3.43 12.56 -23.34
C PHE A 40 -4.16 12.47 -22.00
N ALA A 41 -4.12 11.31 -21.36
CA ALA A 41 -4.57 11.18 -19.98
C ALA A 41 -3.54 10.46 -19.10
N VAL A 42 -3.55 10.77 -17.82
CA VAL A 42 -2.85 10.03 -16.78
C VAL A 42 -3.86 9.62 -15.73
N THR A 43 -3.98 8.32 -15.47
CA THR A 43 -4.88 7.75 -14.46
C THR A 43 -4.09 7.08 -13.36
N LEU A 44 -4.56 7.17 -12.13
CA LEU A 44 -3.95 6.51 -10.98
C LEU A 44 -4.92 6.42 -9.80
N TRP A 45 -4.66 5.47 -8.92
CA TRP A 45 -5.11 5.50 -7.53
C TRP A 45 -3.96 5.98 -6.65
N ALA A 46 -4.24 6.89 -5.72
CA ALA A 46 -3.26 7.38 -4.77
C ALA A 46 -3.84 7.42 -3.35
N LYS A 47 -3.00 7.09 -2.38
CA LYS A 47 -3.27 7.17 -0.95
C LYS A 47 -2.14 7.98 -0.29
N PRO A 48 -2.29 9.30 -0.11
CA PRO A 48 -1.30 10.12 0.59
C PRO A 48 -1.33 9.82 2.09
N GLU A 49 -0.16 9.83 2.72
CA GLU A 49 0.01 9.56 4.16
C GLU A 49 0.37 10.82 4.97
N VAL A 50 0.62 11.94 4.28
CA VAL A 50 1.03 13.22 4.90
C VAL A 50 0.25 14.42 4.36
N ALA A 51 0.03 15.42 5.22
CA ALA A 51 -0.63 16.69 4.91
C ALA A 51 0.33 17.71 4.27
N GLN A 52 1.04 17.31 3.21
CA GLN A 52 2.03 18.14 2.52
C GLN A 52 1.87 18.03 1.01
N PHE A 53 1.92 19.15 0.27
CA PHE A 53 1.85 19.16 -1.20
C PHE A 53 2.41 20.47 -1.77
N GLY A 54 2.35 20.62 -3.09
CA GLY A 54 2.72 21.81 -3.87
C GLY A 54 4.21 21.93 -4.17
N SER A 55 5.07 21.96 -3.14
CA SER A 55 6.53 22.13 -3.30
C SER A 55 7.36 20.86 -3.03
N SER A 56 6.69 19.80 -2.56
CA SER A 56 7.16 18.46 -2.26
C SER A 56 6.02 17.46 -2.49
N ASN A 57 6.15 16.21 -2.04
CA ASN A 57 5.13 15.18 -2.16
C ASN A 57 4.69 14.92 -3.62
N TYR A 58 5.67 14.91 -4.53
CA TYR A 58 5.43 14.76 -5.96
C TYR A 58 5.26 13.29 -6.36
N ILE A 59 4.11 12.99 -6.95
CA ILE A 59 3.89 11.76 -7.72
C ILE A 59 4.60 11.88 -9.07
N ILE A 60 4.40 13.03 -9.75
CA ILE A 60 5.04 13.37 -11.01
C ILE A 60 5.89 14.61 -10.78
N TYR A 61 7.21 14.42 -10.79
CA TYR A 61 8.15 15.47 -10.48
C TYR A 61 8.33 16.44 -11.66
N PRO A 62 8.37 17.76 -11.43
CA PRO A 62 8.57 18.75 -12.49
C PRO A 62 9.90 18.58 -13.22
N THR A 63 9.89 18.63 -14.55
CA THR A 63 11.11 18.51 -15.38
C THR A 63 11.10 19.47 -16.57
N SER A 64 12.30 19.84 -17.03
CA SER A 64 12.51 20.65 -18.23
C SER A 64 13.08 19.85 -19.41
N SER A 65 13.05 18.51 -19.35
CA SER A 65 13.71 17.62 -20.34
C SER A 65 13.19 17.74 -21.78
N TYR A 66 12.03 18.38 -22.01
CA TYR A 66 11.36 18.42 -23.32
C TYR A 66 11.80 19.61 -24.21
N GLY A 67 12.57 20.56 -23.69
CA GLY A 67 13.10 21.69 -24.46
C GLY A 67 12.17 22.91 -24.55
N ASN A 68 12.58 23.90 -25.35
CA ASN A 68 11.91 25.19 -25.43
C ASN A 68 10.54 25.09 -26.12
N GLY A 69 9.51 25.75 -25.57
CA GLY A 69 8.13 25.66 -26.06
C GLY A 69 7.37 24.42 -25.59
N HIS A 70 8.01 23.55 -24.80
CA HIS A 70 7.41 22.38 -24.20
C HIS A 70 7.36 22.50 -22.68
N ALA A 71 6.35 21.90 -22.07
CA ALA A 71 6.23 21.78 -20.62
C ALA A 71 5.95 20.33 -20.22
N SER A 72 6.43 19.91 -19.05
CA SER A 72 6.00 18.64 -18.44
C SER A 72 4.92 18.90 -17.41
N MET A 73 3.88 18.08 -17.39
CA MET A 73 2.96 18.02 -16.27
C MET A 73 3.72 17.58 -15.00
N SER A 74 3.43 18.25 -13.88
CA SER A 74 3.81 17.84 -12.53
C SER A 74 2.56 17.62 -11.69
N LEU A 75 2.63 16.69 -10.75
CA LEU A 75 1.54 16.34 -9.84
C LEU A 75 2.09 16.17 -8.43
N SER A 76 1.63 17.00 -7.52
CA SER A 76 1.88 16.90 -6.09
C SER A 76 0.57 16.69 -5.35
N LEU A 77 0.57 15.80 -4.35
CA LEU A 77 -0.62 15.37 -3.65
C LEU A 77 -0.30 15.14 -2.17
N GLY A 78 -1.15 15.60 -1.27
CA GLY A 78 -1.14 15.29 0.16
C GLY A 78 -2.57 15.07 0.66
N THR A 79 -2.74 14.72 1.94
CA THR A 79 -4.07 14.51 2.53
C THR A 79 -4.92 15.78 2.55
N ASN A 80 -4.30 16.96 2.47
CA ASN A 80 -4.93 18.28 2.57
C ASN A 80 -4.94 19.07 1.24
N GLY A 81 -4.50 18.48 0.13
CA GLY A 81 -4.41 19.22 -1.13
C GLY A 81 -3.79 18.47 -2.30
N ILE A 82 -4.06 18.99 -3.49
CA ILE A 82 -3.50 18.54 -4.77
C ILE A 82 -3.06 19.76 -5.58
N GLN A 83 -1.91 19.67 -6.21
CA GLN A 83 -1.41 20.69 -7.13
C GLN A 83 -0.94 20.03 -8.43
N MET A 84 -1.62 20.39 -9.51
CA MET A 84 -1.14 20.18 -10.87
C MET A 84 -0.40 21.41 -11.35
N GLY A 85 0.74 21.17 -11.99
CA GLY A 85 1.54 22.24 -12.57
C GLY A 85 2.12 21.85 -13.92
N GLU A 86 2.61 22.86 -14.62
CA GLU A 86 3.34 22.73 -15.88
C GLU A 86 4.75 23.27 -15.68
N ALA A 87 5.73 22.42 -15.95
CA ALA A 87 7.13 22.68 -15.67
C ALA A 87 7.90 22.89 -16.98
N THR A 88 8.50 24.08 -17.12
CA THR A 88 9.58 24.36 -18.08
C THR A 88 10.94 24.44 -17.38
N THR A 89 10.94 24.37 -16.05
CA THR A 89 12.09 24.36 -15.13
C THR A 89 11.81 23.41 -13.97
N SER A 90 12.65 23.37 -12.94
CA SER A 90 12.38 22.61 -11.71
C SER A 90 11.25 23.21 -10.84
N SER A 91 10.73 24.39 -11.19
CA SER A 91 9.62 25.06 -10.50
C SER A 91 8.40 25.11 -11.43
N PRO A 92 7.37 24.29 -11.21
CA PRO A 92 6.20 24.24 -12.07
C PRO A 92 5.28 25.45 -11.81
N LYS A 93 4.69 25.99 -12.89
CA LYS A 93 3.58 26.92 -12.80
C LYS A 93 2.32 26.14 -12.45
N THR A 94 1.63 26.50 -11.36
CA THR A 94 0.37 25.85 -10.99
C THR A 94 -0.71 26.14 -12.04
N VAL A 95 -1.41 25.08 -12.48
CA VAL A 95 -2.53 25.17 -13.44
C VAL A 95 -3.87 24.76 -12.82
N ILE A 96 -3.85 23.82 -11.88
CA ILE A 96 -4.99 23.46 -11.03
C ILE A 96 -4.44 23.23 -9.62
N GLY A 97 -5.04 23.86 -8.62
CA GLY A 97 -4.71 23.63 -7.22
C GLY A 97 -6.00 23.56 -6.40
N LEU A 98 -6.16 22.48 -5.63
CA LEU A 98 -7.24 22.34 -4.67
C LEU A 98 -6.64 22.18 -3.28
N THR A 99 -7.20 22.89 -2.30
CA THR A 99 -6.76 22.80 -0.90
C THR A 99 -7.95 22.53 0.01
N GLU A 100 -7.67 21.95 1.17
CA GLU A 100 -8.65 21.79 2.24
C GLU A 100 -9.34 23.13 2.59
N THR A 101 -8.56 24.20 2.74
CA THR A 101 -9.07 25.51 3.16
C THR A 101 -9.84 26.28 2.08
N ALA A 102 -9.46 26.16 0.81
CA ALA A 102 -10.06 26.94 -0.28
C ALA A 102 -11.18 26.17 -0.99
N ASN A 103 -11.13 24.82 -0.97
CA ASN A 103 -11.99 23.97 -1.77
C ASN A 103 -12.71 22.88 -0.96
N ASN A 104 -12.50 22.81 0.36
CA ASN A 104 -12.95 21.68 1.19
C ASN A 104 -12.47 20.33 0.64
N PHE A 105 -11.26 20.33 0.07
CA PHE A 105 -10.66 19.16 -0.54
C PHE A 105 -9.73 18.45 0.44
N ALA A 106 -10.09 17.22 0.81
CA ALA A 106 -9.26 16.32 1.60
C ALA A 106 -9.28 14.91 0.99
N VAL A 107 -8.16 14.20 1.14
CA VAL A 107 -8.02 12.81 0.68
C VAL A 107 -7.93 11.90 1.90
N SER A 108 -8.92 11.01 2.03
CA SER A 108 -8.96 9.97 3.06
C SER A 108 -8.81 8.61 2.38
N GLY A 109 -7.63 8.01 2.48
CA GLY A 109 -7.37 6.68 1.92
C GLY A 109 -7.23 6.67 0.39
N TRP A 110 -7.54 5.53 -0.21
CA TRP A 110 -7.41 5.33 -1.67
C TRP A 110 -8.40 6.17 -2.46
N THR A 111 -7.89 7.05 -3.32
CA THR A 111 -8.68 7.92 -4.20
C THR A 111 -8.24 7.79 -5.64
N HIS A 112 -9.20 7.71 -6.57
CA HIS A 112 -8.92 7.64 -8.01
C HIS A 112 -8.79 9.05 -8.58
N PHE A 113 -7.72 9.28 -9.33
CA PHE A 113 -7.44 10.51 -10.04
C PHE A 113 -7.31 10.23 -11.53
N ALA A 114 -7.91 11.08 -12.36
CA ALA A 114 -7.60 11.15 -13.77
C ALA A 114 -7.29 12.59 -14.17
N ILE A 115 -6.14 12.78 -14.80
CA ILE A 115 -5.71 14.06 -15.36
C ILE A 115 -5.80 13.92 -16.86
N VAL A 116 -6.61 14.78 -17.48
CA VAL A 116 -6.81 14.78 -18.94
C VAL A 116 -6.31 16.10 -19.49
N TYR A 117 -5.39 16.04 -20.44
CA TYR A 117 -5.08 17.17 -21.31
C TYR A 117 -5.81 16.97 -22.63
N GLU A 118 -6.51 18.00 -23.10
CA GLU A 118 -7.10 18.04 -24.44
C GLU A 118 -6.69 19.36 -25.10
N ASN A 119 -5.88 19.29 -26.16
CA ASN A 119 -5.28 20.45 -26.82
C ASN A 119 -4.60 21.41 -25.82
N ASP A 120 -3.74 20.86 -24.96
CA ASP A 120 -2.98 21.53 -23.90
C ASP A 120 -3.86 22.18 -22.80
N THR A 121 -5.13 21.78 -22.69
CA THR A 121 -6.03 22.24 -21.62
C THR A 121 -6.22 21.13 -20.58
N PRO A 122 -5.74 21.31 -19.32
CA PRO A 122 -5.89 20.29 -18.28
C PRO A 122 -7.30 20.24 -17.70
N SER A 123 -7.74 19.05 -17.33
CA SER A 123 -8.90 18.78 -16.49
C SER A 123 -8.53 17.75 -15.44
N LEU A 124 -9.05 17.93 -14.22
CA LEU A 124 -8.87 17.04 -13.09
C LEU A 124 -10.18 16.35 -12.76
N TYR A 125 -10.14 15.02 -12.75
CA TYR A 125 -11.22 14.17 -12.29
C TYR A 125 -10.81 13.45 -11.02
N ILE A 126 -11.75 13.30 -10.10
CA ILE A 126 -11.59 12.58 -8.84
C ILE A 126 -12.77 11.63 -8.69
N ASN A 127 -12.51 10.35 -8.43
CA ASN A 127 -13.52 9.31 -8.26
C ASN A 127 -14.58 9.27 -9.38
N GLY A 128 -14.11 9.47 -10.62
CA GLY A 128 -14.98 9.41 -11.82
C GLY A 128 -15.64 10.73 -12.20
N GLU A 129 -15.57 11.76 -11.35
CA GLU A 129 -16.25 13.05 -11.57
C GLU A 129 -15.24 14.17 -11.89
N ILE A 130 -15.63 15.10 -12.77
CA ILE A 130 -14.79 16.28 -13.06
C ILE A 130 -14.87 17.27 -11.90
N ILE A 131 -13.72 17.64 -11.34
CA ILE A 131 -13.63 18.57 -10.21
C ILE A 131 -13.15 19.95 -10.65
N SER A 132 -12.24 20.00 -11.61
CA SER A 132 -11.67 21.28 -12.07
C SER A 132 -11.20 21.21 -13.52
N LYS A 133 -11.25 22.35 -14.20
CA LYS A 133 -10.72 22.53 -15.55
C LYS A 133 -9.81 23.77 -15.55
N GLY A 134 -8.59 23.59 -16.02
CA GLY A 134 -7.62 24.66 -16.15
C GLY A 134 -7.78 25.44 -17.45
N THR A 135 -6.79 26.29 -17.73
CA THR A 135 -6.71 27.07 -18.96
C THR A 135 -5.72 26.42 -19.93
N LYS A 136 -5.88 26.69 -21.23
CA LYS A 136 -4.96 26.19 -22.26
C LYS A 136 -3.54 26.69 -22.01
N SER A 137 -2.56 25.78 -22.05
CA SER A 137 -1.15 26.14 -21.94
C SER A 137 -0.66 26.94 -23.14
N SER A 138 0.37 27.76 -22.90
CA SER A 138 1.16 28.37 -23.97
C SER A 138 2.25 27.44 -24.51
N ASN A 139 2.46 26.28 -23.89
CA ASN A 139 3.44 25.27 -24.28
C ASN A 139 2.75 23.99 -24.75
N ILE A 140 3.48 23.17 -25.49
CA ILE A 140 3.10 21.78 -25.76
C ILE A 140 3.34 20.96 -24.49
N VAL A 141 2.28 20.41 -23.90
CA VAL A 141 2.38 19.73 -22.60
C VAL A 141 2.60 18.23 -22.76
N HIS A 142 3.49 17.66 -21.95
CA HIS A 142 3.79 16.22 -21.90
C HIS A 142 3.44 15.61 -20.53
N PRO A 143 3.21 14.28 -20.44
CA PRO A 143 2.87 13.62 -19.17
C PRO A 143 3.92 13.74 -18.05
N GLY A 144 5.19 13.94 -18.37
CA GLY A 144 6.27 14.13 -17.38
C GLY A 144 6.70 12.87 -16.61
N LEU A 145 6.11 11.71 -16.91
CA LEU A 145 6.37 10.43 -16.23
C LEU A 145 7.65 9.72 -16.71
N GLY A 146 8.14 8.79 -15.88
CA GLY A 146 9.25 7.89 -16.19
C GLY A 146 10.66 8.50 -16.21
N GLN A 147 10.82 9.76 -15.78
CA GLN A 147 12.14 10.38 -15.71
C GLN A 147 13.07 9.65 -14.71
N PRO A 148 14.41 9.74 -14.86
CA PRO A 148 15.35 9.24 -13.85
C PRO A 148 15.21 9.96 -12.50
N ASP A 149 15.64 9.32 -11.43
CA ASP A 149 15.71 9.93 -10.10
C ASP A 149 16.97 10.74 -9.92
N ALA A 150 16.88 12.05 -10.13
CA ALA A 150 17.91 12.98 -9.67
C ALA A 150 17.82 13.16 -8.13
N PRO A 151 18.92 13.51 -7.43
CA PRO A 151 18.90 13.72 -5.98
C PRO A 151 17.80 14.67 -5.47
N ALA A 152 17.52 15.76 -6.22
CA ALA A 152 16.47 16.72 -5.88
C ALA A 152 15.04 16.13 -5.96
N ARG A 153 14.85 15.06 -6.74
CA ARG A 153 13.59 14.32 -6.81
C ARG A 153 13.41 13.39 -5.62
N MET A 154 14.49 12.74 -5.18
CA MET A 154 14.46 11.78 -4.06
C MET A 154 13.97 12.40 -2.75
N THR A 155 14.33 13.66 -2.46
CA THR A 155 13.93 14.35 -1.22
C THR A 155 12.53 14.95 -1.23
N LYS A 156 11.81 14.83 -2.35
CA LYS A 156 10.50 15.46 -2.57
C LYS A 156 9.46 14.48 -3.10
N ARG A 157 9.72 13.18 -2.97
CA ARG A 157 8.84 12.12 -3.45
C ARG A 157 7.52 12.13 -2.70
N PHE A 158 6.55 11.51 -3.35
CA PHE A 158 5.27 11.20 -2.76
C PHE A 158 5.45 10.26 -1.54
N ASP A 159 5.00 10.71 -0.37
CA ASP A 159 4.84 9.94 0.85
C ASP A 159 3.41 9.39 0.88
N GLY A 160 3.30 8.17 0.33
CA GLY A 160 2.07 7.43 0.23
C GLY A 160 2.17 6.29 -0.77
N ASP A 161 1.04 5.64 -1.02
CA ASP A 161 0.96 4.50 -1.93
C ASP A 161 0.27 4.87 -3.25
N LEU A 162 0.69 4.21 -4.33
CA LEU A 162 0.14 4.37 -5.67
C LEU A 162 -0.31 3.01 -6.22
N ALA A 163 -1.35 3.01 -7.04
CA ALA A 163 -1.76 1.85 -7.81
C ALA A 163 -2.32 2.26 -9.17
N GLY A 164 -2.10 1.43 -10.20
CA GLY A 164 -2.67 1.65 -11.53
C GLY A 164 -2.25 2.96 -12.20
N LEU A 165 -1.03 3.44 -11.95
CA LEU A 165 -0.49 4.61 -12.64
C LEU A 165 -0.25 4.28 -14.12
N GLU A 166 -1.03 4.92 -14.99
CA GLU A 166 -1.01 4.66 -16.43
C GLU A 166 -1.04 5.96 -17.23
N VAL A 167 -0.34 5.96 -18.37
CA VAL A 167 -0.37 7.02 -19.38
C VAL A 167 -1.13 6.53 -20.59
N HIS A 168 -2.20 7.23 -20.94
CA HIS A 168 -3.00 7.02 -22.13
C HIS A 168 -2.55 8.00 -23.20
N ALA A 169 -2.22 7.51 -24.39
CA ALA A 169 -1.76 8.34 -25.50
C ALA A 169 -2.85 9.26 -26.09
N GLU A 170 -4.11 9.00 -25.74
CA GLU A 170 -5.28 9.76 -26.13
C GLU A 170 -6.01 10.29 -24.88
N PRO A 171 -6.74 11.41 -24.97
CA PRO A 171 -7.54 11.90 -23.86
C PRO A 171 -8.73 10.96 -23.59
N LEU A 172 -8.94 10.64 -22.31
CA LEU A 172 -10.09 9.83 -21.89
C LEU A 172 -11.34 10.68 -21.72
N LYS A 173 -12.48 10.14 -22.12
CA LYS A 173 -13.80 10.73 -21.91
C LYS A 173 -14.29 10.46 -20.48
N ALA A 174 -15.19 11.31 -19.99
CA ALA A 174 -15.77 11.18 -18.65
C ALA A 174 -16.37 9.78 -18.37
N ALA A 175 -17.03 9.16 -19.35
CA ALA A 175 -17.59 7.82 -19.20
C ALA A 175 -16.51 6.73 -19.02
N GLU A 176 -15.37 6.85 -19.71
CA GLU A 176 -14.25 5.92 -19.59
C GLU A 176 -13.58 6.07 -18.20
N ILE A 177 -13.42 7.31 -17.73
CA ILE A 177 -12.86 7.61 -16.41
C ILE A 177 -13.77 7.08 -15.30
N LYS A 178 -15.09 7.26 -15.43
CA LYS A 178 -16.08 6.70 -14.50
C LYS A 178 -16.04 5.18 -14.48
N ALA A 179 -15.95 4.55 -15.65
CA ALA A 179 -15.82 3.09 -15.74
C ALA A 179 -14.52 2.57 -15.09
N LEU A 180 -13.39 3.28 -15.24
CA LEU A 180 -12.14 2.94 -14.57
C LEU A 180 -12.25 3.07 -13.04
N PHE A 181 -12.92 4.11 -12.54
CA PHE A 181 -13.19 4.24 -11.11
C PHE A 181 -14.10 3.11 -10.58
N GLU A 182 -15.15 2.77 -11.32
CA GLU A 182 -16.11 1.72 -10.95
C GLU A 182 -15.52 0.29 -10.97
N GLN A 183 -14.41 0.07 -11.70
CA GLN A 183 -13.62 -1.17 -11.58
C GLN A 183 -12.99 -1.33 -10.18
N GLY A 184 -12.86 -0.24 -9.43
CA GLY A 184 -12.31 -0.21 -8.09
C GLY A 184 -10.78 -0.18 -8.04
N LEU A 185 -10.26 -0.12 -6.82
CA LEU A 185 -8.82 -0.11 -6.57
C LEU A 185 -8.17 -1.38 -7.18
N PRO A 186 -7.12 -1.23 -8.02
CA PRO A 186 -6.42 -2.38 -8.58
C PRO A 186 -5.91 -3.32 -7.51
N GLN A 187 -5.87 -4.61 -7.85
CA GLN A 187 -5.28 -5.63 -6.99
C GLN A 187 -3.81 -5.29 -6.71
N PRO A 188 -3.31 -5.55 -5.49
CA PRO A 188 -1.90 -5.33 -5.18
C PRO A 188 -1.02 -6.22 -6.08
N ASP A 189 0.23 -5.79 -6.28
CA ASP A 189 1.19 -6.54 -7.08
C ASP A 189 1.30 -7.98 -6.58
N SER A 190 1.11 -8.92 -7.50
CA SER A 190 1.30 -10.32 -7.19
C SER A 190 2.78 -10.64 -7.03
N PRO A 191 3.16 -11.55 -6.12
CA PRO A 191 4.50 -12.10 -6.07
C PRO A 191 4.95 -12.62 -7.44
N SER A 192 6.26 -12.47 -7.71
CA SER A 192 6.88 -13.01 -8.93
C SER A 192 6.47 -14.47 -9.14
N PRO A 193 6.17 -14.89 -10.38
CA PRO A 193 5.78 -16.27 -10.69
C PRO A 193 6.84 -17.32 -10.27
N ILE A 194 8.07 -16.89 -9.98
CA ILE A 194 9.17 -17.70 -9.50
C ILE A 194 10.09 -16.90 -8.58
N GLU A 195 10.64 -17.53 -7.56
CA GLU A 195 11.69 -16.99 -6.69
C GLU A 195 12.87 -17.97 -6.64
N LEU A 196 14.07 -17.48 -6.92
CA LEU A 196 15.29 -18.27 -6.77
C LEU A 196 15.69 -18.32 -5.29
N ARG A 197 15.90 -19.53 -4.77
CA ARG A 197 16.28 -19.78 -3.37
C ARG A 197 17.66 -20.40 -3.31
N GLY A 198 18.67 -19.59 -3.02
CA GLY A 198 20.06 -20.01 -3.10
C GLY A 198 20.49 -20.27 -4.54
N SER A 199 21.47 -21.15 -4.74
CA SER A 199 22.10 -21.37 -6.05
C SER A 199 21.41 -22.41 -6.94
N ASN A 200 20.57 -23.28 -6.37
CA ASN A 200 20.06 -24.46 -7.08
C ASN A 200 18.60 -24.80 -6.77
N LYS A 201 17.81 -23.89 -6.19
CA LYS A 201 16.37 -24.09 -5.97
C LYS A 201 15.56 -22.94 -6.51
N ALA A 202 14.36 -23.26 -6.95
CA ALA A 202 13.35 -22.28 -7.29
C ALA A 202 12.01 -22.65 -6.65
N LEU A 203 11.34 -21.64 -6.11
CA LEU A 203 9.94 -21.70 -5.71
C LEU A 203 9.08 -21.18 -6.86
N PHE A 204 8.32 -22.07 -7.50
CA PHE A 204 7.37 -21.73 -8.55
C PHE A 204 5.99 -21.47 -7.93
N ARG A 205 5.44 -20.29 -8.22
CA ARG A 205 4.11 -19.86 -7.73
C ARG A 205 3.02 -19.97 -8.79
N ARG A 206 3.41 -20.20 -10.05
CA ARG A 206 2.47 -20.32 -11.17
C ARG A 206 2.86 -21.50 -12.05
N GLY A 207 1.87 -22.13 -12.66
CA GLY A 207 2.08 -23.14 -13.70
C GLY A 207 2.62 -22.51 -14.98
N GLY A 208 3.27 -23.34 -15.79
CA GLY A 208 3.85 -22.96 -17.08
C GLY A 208 5.21 -23.60 -17.32
N LYS A 209 5.75 -23.34 -18.51
CA LYS A 209 7.07 -23.83 -18.90
C LYS A 209 8.12 -22.80 -18.58
N TYR A 210 9.00 -23.14 -17.64
CA TYR A 210 10.12 -22.28 -17.25
C TYR A 210 11.39 -22.75 -17.94
N THR A 211 12.08 -21.84 -18.63
CA THR A 211 13.36 -22.13 -19.29
C THR A 211 14.47 -21.29 -18.67
N PHE A 212 15.53 -21.97 -18.22
CA PHE A 212 16.74 -21.38 -17.65
C PHE A 212 17.88 -21.49 -18.64
N SER A 213 18.63 -20.42 -18.84
CA SER A 213 19.83 -20.39 -19.68
C SER A 213 21.05 -20.15 -18.80
N ALA A 214 22.02 -21.06 -18.80
CA ALA A 214 23.27 -20.93 -18.05
C ALA A 214 24.45 -21.58 -18.80
N GLY A 215 25.56 -20.86 -18.92
CA GLY A 215 26.76 -21.34 -19.61
C GLY A 215 26.51 -21.84 -21.04
N GLY A 216 25.54 -21.26 -21.76
CA GLY A 216 25.12 -21.69 -23.10
C GLY A 216 24.20 -22.92 -23.15
N THR A 217 23.89 -23.53 -22.01
CA THR A 217 22.94 -24.64 -21.89
C THR A 217 21.56 -24.12 -21.49
N LYS A 218 20.50 -24.70 -22.07
CA LYS A 218 19.12 -24.44 -21.67
C LYS A 218 18.54 -25.65 -20.95
N THR A 219 17.99 -25.44 -19.76
CA THR A 219 17.19 -26.44 -19.04
C THR A 219 15.76 -25.93 -18.91
N SER A 220 14.80 -26.84 -18.73
CA SER A 220 13.40 -26.45 -18.55
C SER A 220 12.72 -27.27 -17.47
N VAL A 221 11.79 -26.62 -16.78
CA VAL A 221 10.91 -27.21 -15.77
C VAL A 221 9.48 -26.92 -16.20
N GLU A 222 8.69 -27.98 -16.37
CA GLU A 222 7.26 -27.89 -16.66
C GLU A 222 6.51 -27.92 -15.34
N VAL A 223 5.91 -26.80 -14.94
CA VAL A 223 5.17 -26.68 -13.68
C VAL A 223 3.68 -26.82 -13.98
N PRO A 224 2.95 -27.77 -13.33
CA PRO A 224 1.52 -27.93 -13.55
C PRO A 224 0.75 -26.69 -13.08
N SER A 225 -0.53 -26.60 -13.47
CA SER A 225 -1.42 -25.61 -12.88
C SER A 225 -1.49 -25.82 -11.37
N LEU A 226 -1.29 -24.73 -10.61
CA LEU A 226 -1.29 -24.75 -9.16
C LEU A 226 -2.64 -24.23 -8.64
N PRO A 227 -3.27 -24.90 -7.66
CA PRO A 227 -4.57 -24.50 -7.15
C PRO A 227 -4.47 -23.17 -6.38
N VAL A 228 -5.51 -22.36 -6.53
CA VAL A 228 -5.71 -21.10 -5.78
C VAL A 228 -7.06 -21.18 -5.07
N VAL A 229 -7.08 -20.87 -3.78
CA VAL A 229 -8.28 -20.77 -2.96
C VAL A 229 -8.43 -19.34 -2.49
N SER A 230 -9.51 -18.67 -2.90
CA SER A 230 -9.85 -17.34 -2.41
C SER A 230 -10.61 -17.41 -1.09
N LEU A 231 -10.18 -16.65 -0.09
CA LEU A 231 -10.82 -16.55 1.23
C LEU A 231 -11.80 -15.35 1.24
N ASN A 232 -12.76 -15.38 0.33
CA ASN A 232 -13.76 -14.31 0.13
C ASN A 232 -14.98 -14.44 1.06
N GLY A 233 -14.96 -15.42 1.97
CA GLY A 233 -16.02 -15.61 2.95
C GLY A 233 -15.92 -14.63 4.11
N SER A 234 -16.88 -14.72 5.02
CA SER A 234 -16.96 -13.88 6.20
C SER A 234 -15.75 -14.05 7.13
N TRP A 235 -15.35 -12.96 7.77
CA TRP A 235 -14.30 -12.90 8.79
C TRP A 235 -14.87 -12.39 10.11
N GLU A 236 -14.60 -13.13 11.18
CA GLU A 236 -14.79 -12.61 12.55
C GLU A 236 -13.61 -11.70 12.89
N VAL A 237 -13.87 -10.49 13.36
CA VAL A 237 -12.83 -9.53 13.73
C VAL A 237 -13.03 -9.08 15.17
N SER A 238 -12.08 -9.38 16.04
CA SER A 238 -12.11 -8.99 17.45
C SER A 238 -11.06 -7.94 17.77
N PHE A 239 -11.44 -6.99 18.63
CA PHE A 239 -10.60 -5.87 19.06
C PHE A 239 -10.26 -6.01 20.56
N PRO A 240 -9.01 -5.74 20.96
CA PRO A 240 -8.58 -5.91 22.33
C PRO A 240 -9.17 -4.80 23.22
N ALA A 241 -9.70 -5.19 24.38
CA ALA A 241 -10.50 -4.34 25.27
C ALA A 241 -9.74 -3.15 25.87
N ASP A 242 -8.42 -3.29 26.05
CA ASP A 242 -7.52 -2.22 26.51
C ASP A 242 -7.44 -1.08 25.49
N ARG A 243 -7.48 -1.40 24.19
CA ARG A 243 -7.48 -0.42 23.08
C ARG A 243 -8.84 0.17 22.72
N LEU A 244 -9.86 -0.04 23.54
CA LEU A 244 -11.21 0.50 23.35
C LEU A 244 -11.56 1.53 24.42
N PRO A 245 -12.55 2.42 24.18
CA PRO A 245 -13.10 3.26 25.23
C PRO A 245 -13.55 2.42 26.43
N LYS A 246 -13.30 2.91 27.65
CA LYS A 246 -13.58 2.19 28.92
C LYS A 246 -14.98 1.61 28.99
N LYS A 247 -15.97 2.34 28.46
CA LYS A 247 -17.39 1.99 28.49
C LYS A 247 -17.77 0.89 27.50
N ARG A 248 -16.90 0.56 26.54
CA ARG A 248 -17.19 -0.43 25.47
C ARG A 248 -17.07 -1.87 25.95
N GLY A 249 -16.12 -2.17 26.84
CA GLY A 249 -15.89 -3.52 27.35
C GLY A 249 -15.26 -4.46 26.32
N SER A 250 -16.05 -5.04 25.42
CA SER A 250 -15.58 -5.92 24.34
C SER A 250 -16.16 -5.53 22.99
N LEU A 251 -15.43 -5.85 21.92
CA LEU A 251 -15.88 -5.57 20.56
C LEU A 251 -15.43 -6.68 19.61
N THR A 252 -16.42 -7.32 18.99
CA THR A 252 -16.25 -8.26 17.89
C THR A 252 -17.28 -7.92 16.82
N ILE A 253 -16.85 -7.91 15.56
CA ILE A 253 -17.71 -7.72 14.41
C ILE A 253 -17.58 -8.90 13.46
N GLU A 254 -18.54 -9.01 12.56
CA GLU A 254 -18.45 -9.88 11.40
C GLU A 254 -18.26 -9.01 10.15
N LEU A 255 -17.26 -9.31 9.33
CA LEU A 255 -17.02 -8.69 8.04
C LEU A 255 -17.34 -9.71 6.93
N PRO A 256 -18.53 -9.62 6.30
CA PRO A 256 -18.90 -10.49 5.18
C PRO A 256 -17.91 -10.39 4.01
N GLN A 257 -17.31 -9.20 3.84
CA GLN A 257 -16.25 -8.91 2.90
C GLN A 257 -15.18 -8.07 3.58
N LEU A 258 -13.92 -8.37 3.29
CA LEU A 258 -12.79 -7.56 3.74
C LEU A 258 -12.86 -6.18 3.08
N LYS A 259 -12.65 -5.16 3.90
CA LYS A 259 -12.58 -3.75 3.52
C LYS A 259 -11.76 -3.00 4.58
N SER A 260 -11.46 -1.74 4.31
CA SER A 260 -10.84 -0.89 5.33
C SER A 260 -11.76 -0.73 6.53
N LEU A 261 -11.19 -0.82 7.73
CA LEU A 261 -11.93 -0.59 8.96
C LEU A 261 -12.43 0.85 9.08
N LYS A 262 -11.74 1.82 8.46
CA LYS A 262 -12.12 3.24 8.47
C LYS A 262 -13.53 3.48 7.89
N ASP A 263 -13.97 2.62 6.98
CA ASP A 263 -15.27 2.67 6.29
C ASP A 263 -16.33 1.81 7.00
N HIS A 264 -16.07 1.41 8.24
CA HIS A 264 -17.05 0.72 9.07
C HIS A 264 -17.99 1.73 9.75
N GLU A 265 -19.27 1.38 9.88
CA GLU A 265 -20.29 2.27 10.46
C GLU A 265 -20.11 2.48 11.97
N ASP A 266 -19.63 1.45 12.67
CA ASP A 266 -19.29 1.54 14.09
C ASP A 266 -18.08 2.45 14.30
N PHE A 267 -18.29 3.51 15.09
CA PHE A 267 -17.29 4.53 15.38
C PHE A 267 -15.98 3.95 15.95
N ASP A 268 -16.06 3.01 16.89
CA ASP A 268 -14.87 2.46 17.55
C ASP A 268 -14.11 1.51 16.64
N VAL A 269 -14.76 0.94 15.63
CA VAL A 269 -14.11 0.16 14.57
C VAL A 269 -13.38 1.10 13.60
N ALA A 270 -14.07 2.14 13.11
CA ALA A 270 -13.49 3.10 12.17
C ALA A 270 -12.30 3.87 12.74
N HIS A 271 -12.36 4.20 14.03
CA HIS A 271 -11.33 4.94 14.76
C HIS A 271 -10.44 4.02 15.59
N PHE A 272 -10.40 2.71 15.30
CA PHE A 272 -9.54 1.77 16.02
C PHE A 272 -8.07 2.03 15.71
N SER A 273 -7.22 1.99 16.74
CA SER A 273 -5.77 1.86 16.58
C SER A 273 -5.22 0.79 17.54
N GLY A 274 -4.41 -0.12 17.01
CA GLY A 274 -3.88 -1.28 17.74
C GLY A 274 -3.91 -2.53 16.87
N THR A 275 -4.04 -3.70 17.52
CA THR A 275 -4.01 -5.00 16.84
C THR A 275 -5.40 -5.63 16.79
N ALA A 276 -6.03 -5.63 15.62
CA ALA A 276 -7.30 -6.34 15.37
C ALA A 276 -7.02 -7.79 14.95
N THR A 277 -7.79 -8.75 15.47
CA THR A 277 -7.61 -10.18 15.17
C THR A 277 -8.72 -10.66 14.25
N TYR A 278 -8.35 -11.06 13.04
CA TYR A 278 -9.23 -11.58 11.99
C TYR A 278 -9.19 -13.11 11.99
N LYS A 279 -10.33 -13.77 11.94
CA LYS A 279 -10.43 -15.24 11.87
C LYS A 279 -11.38 -15.68 10.78
N THR A 280 -10.94 -16.68 10.01
CA THR A 280 -11.82 -17.42 9.11
C THR A 280 -11.35 -18.88 8.94
N LYS A 281 -12.07 -19.63 8.11
CA LYS A 281 -11.80 -21.04 7.80
C LYS A 281 -11.67 -21.25 6.30
N PHE A 282 -10.82 -22.18 5.90
CA PHE A 282 -10.69 -22.58 4.49
C PHE A 282 -10.40 -24.07 4.34
N GLN A 283 -10.60 -24.61 3.15
CA GLN A 283 -10.24 -25.98 2.80
C GLN A 283 -9.33 -25.97 1.57
N LEU A 284 -8.34 -26.85 1.57
CA LEU A 284 -7.52 -27.08 0.39
C LEU A 284 -8.27 -28.00 -0.59
N PRO A 285 -8.11 -27.81 -1.91
CA PRO A 285 -8.66 -28.73 -2.91
C PRO A 285 -8.12 -30.14 -2.71
N LYS A 286 -8.95 -31.17 -2.97
CA LYS A 286 -8.56 -32.58 -2.79
C LYS A 286 -7.35 -32.99 -3.63
N ASP A 287 -7.18 -32.37 -4.78
CA ASP A 287 -6.09 -32.58 -5.72
C ASP A 287 -4.85 -31.73 -5.43
N HIS A 288 -4.87 -30.92 -4.36
CA HIS A 288 -3.73 -30.10 -3.98
C HIS A 288 -2.48 -30.95 -3.74
N GLY A 289 -1.42 -30.68 -4.50
CA GLY A 289 -0.15 -31.40 -4.40
C GLY A 289 -0.17 -32.83 -4.94
N THR A 290 -1.24 -33.25 -5.63
CA THR A 290 -1.34 -34.61 -6.23
C THR A 290 -0.64 -34.71 -7.58
N LYS A 291 -0.55 -33.60 -8.32
CA LYS A 291 0.25 -33.47 -9.55
C LYS A 291 1.39 -32.52 -9.24
N THR A 292 2.63 -33.00 -9.34
CA THR A 292 3.81 -32.19 -9.08
C THR A 292 4.87 -32.37 -10.16
N SER A 293 5.70 -31.34 -10.37
CA SER A 293 6.88 -31.49 -11.22
C SER A 293 7.84 -32.54 -10.64
N LYS A 294 8.66 -33.14 -11.50
CA LYS A 294 9.64 -34.16 -11.11
C LYS A 294 10.59 -33.63 -10.02
N GLY A 295 10.58 -34.27 -8.85
CA GLY A 295 11.43 -33.90 -7.71
C GLY A 295 10.95 -32.66 -6.93
N ALA A 296 9.76 -32.14 -7.23
CA ALA A 296 9.20 -30.99 -6.54
C ALA A 296 8.74 -31.34 -5.12
N LYS A 297 8.89 -30.38 -4.21
CA LYS A 297 8.23 -30.37 -2.91
C LYS A 297 7.06 -29.39 -2.97
N THR A 298 5.84 -29.89 -2.73
CA THR A 298 4.64 -29.06 -2.63
C THR A 298 4.77 -28.06 -1.48
N ARG A 299 4.34 -26.83 -1.75
CA ARG A 299 4.28 -25.70 -0.82
C ARG A 299 2.88 -25.09 -0.84
N VAL A 300 2.52 -24.45 0.26
CA VAL A 300 1.27 -23.72 0.40
C VAL A 300 1.60 -22.32 0.90
N LEU A 301 1.23 -21.32 0.12
CA LEU A 301 1.50 -19.91 0.42
C LEU A 301 0.19 -19.21 0.72
N LEU A 302 0.15 -18.44 1.81
CA LEU A 302 -0.95 -17.53 2.12
C LEU A 302 -0.52 -16.12 1.74
N ASN A 303 -1.25 -15.49 0.82
CA ASN A 303 -1.09 -14.10 0.46
C ASN A 303 -2.26 -13.30 1.03
N LEU A 304 -1.96 -12.27 1.83
CA LEU A 304 -2.95 -11.46 2.52
C LEU A 304 -3.53 -10.31 1.67
N GLY A 305 -3.01 -10.09 0.46
CA GLY A 305 -3.38 -8.95 -0.37
C GLY A 305 -2.88 -7.64 0.23
N ARG A 306 -3.78 -6.66 0.37
CA ARG A 306 -3.51 -5.37 1.02
C ARG A 306 -3.71 -5.48 2.54
N VAL A 307 -2.69 -5.03 3.28
CA VAL A 307 -2.66 -5.01 4.75
C VAL A 307 -2.24 -3.62 5.19
N GLU A 308 -2.97 -3.04 6.14
CA GLU A 308 -2.71 -1.70 6.68
C GLU A 308 -2.54 -1.85 8.21
N ASN A 309 -1.33 -2.07 8.75
CA ASN A 309 -0.01 -1.91 8.08
C ASN A 309 0.85 -3.17 8.09
N ILE A 310 0.81 -3.95 9.17
CA ILE A 310 1.58 -5.19 9.32
C ILE A 310 0.69 -6.30 9.86
N ALA A 311 1.02 -7.57 9.58
CA ALA A 311 0.23 -8.70 10.03
C ALA A 311 1.09 -9.86 10.55
N SER A 312 0.66 -10.49 11.64
CA SER A 312 1.16 -11.81 12.05
C SER A 312 0.12 -12.88 11.77
N VAL A 313 0.59 -14.05 11.33
CA VAL A 313 -0.29 -15.12 10.83
C VAL A 313 -0.17 -16.36 11.69
N LYS A 314 -1.31 -16.93 12.06
CA LYS A 314 -1.43 -18.29 12.60
C LYS A 314 -2.33 -19.14 11.72
N VAL A 315 -1.92 -20.39 11.51
CA VAL A 315 -2.74 -21.41 10.84
C VAL A 315 -2.86 -22.62 11.74
N ASN A 316 -4.09 -23.06 12.01
CA ASN A 316 -4.38 -24.17 12.93
C ASN A 316 -3.68 -24.01 14.31
N GLY A 317 -3.60 -22.77 14.81
CA GLY A 317 -2.95 -22.42 16.07
C GLY A 317 -1.42 -22.31 16.03
N LYS A 318 -0.77 -22.65 14.90
CA LYS A 318 0.69 -22.52 14.73
C LYS A 318 1.05 -21.15 14.17
N ASP A 319 2.00 -20.47 14.81
CA ASP A 319 2.58 -19.21 14.32
C ASP A 319 3.38 -19.43 13.03
N GLN A 320 3.12 -18.64 12.02
CA GLN A 320 3.78 -18.67 10.71
C GLN A 320 4.64 -17.42 10.46
N GLY A 321 4.66 -16.47 11.39
CA GLY A 321 5.51 -15.29 11.36
C GLY A 321 4.79 -13.98 11.06
N LEU A 322 5.59 -12.92 10.94
CA LEU A 322 5.19 -11.54 10.69
C LEU A 322 5.49 -11.16 9.23
N VAL A 323 4.52 -10.55 8.56
CA VAL A 323 4.66 -9.89 7.26
C VAL A 323 4.45 -8.38 7.44
N TRP A 324 5.45 -7.60 7.08
CA TRP A 324 5.49 -6.15 7.37
C TRP A 324 5.71 -5.26 6.14
N LEU A 325 5.89 -5.85 4.97
CA LEU A 325 6.07 -5.14 3.70
C LEU A 325 5.50 -5.98 2.55
N PRO A 326 4.86 -5.38 1.52
CA PRO A 326 4.35 -6.12 0.39
C PRO A 326 5.45 -6.80 -0.44
N PRO A 327 5.14 -7.94 -1.10
CA PRO A 327 3.89 -8.69 -0.98
C PRO A 327 3.78 -9.39 0.39
N TYR A 328 2.60 -9.27 1.02
CA TYR A 328 2.30 -9.85 2.34
C TYR A 328 2.01 -11.37 2.23
N GLU A 329 3.05 -12.14 1.90
CA GLU A 329 3.01 -13.59 1.68
C GLU A 329 3.77 -14.36 2.75
N VAL A 330 3.21 -15.50 3.20
CA VAL A 330 3.84 -16.41 4.16
C VAL A 330 3.69 -17.87 3.74
N ASP A 331 4.73 -18.69 3.95
CA ASP A 331 4.69 -20.15 3.72
C ASP A 331 3.99 -20.84 4.89
N ILE A 332 2.83 -21.43 4.62
CA ILE A 332 1.99 -22.12 5.62
C ILE A 332 2.03 -23.64 5.50
N THR A 333 2.97 -24.18 4.70
CA THR A 333 3.06 -25.61 4.36
C THR A 333 3.08 -26.52 5.60
N SER A 334 3.76 -26.08 6.67
CA SER A 334 3.93 -26.87 7.90
C SER A 334 2.69 -26.90 8.82
N ALA A 335 1.72 -26.02 8.55
CA ALA A 335 0.57 -25.81 9.41
C ALA A 335 -0.74 -26.32 8.81
N VAL A 336 -0.86 -26.38 7.48
CA VAL A 336 -2.07 -26.80 6.78
C VAL A 336 -2.33 -28.31 6.82
N ARG A 337 -3.61 -28.68 6.65
CA ARG A 337 -4.12 -30.04 6.58
C ARG A 337 -4.85 -30.23 5.25
N SER A 338 -4.35 -31.12 4.40
CA SER A 338 -4.76 -31.26 2.98
C SER A 338 -6.19 -31.72 2.73
N SER A 339 -6.88 -32.29 3.72
CA SER A 339 -8.22 -32.88 3.57
C SER A 339 -9.21 -32.44 4.64
N ARG A 340 -8.90 -31.36 5.38
CA ARG A 340 -9.71 -30.87 6.50
C ARG A 340 -9.89 -29.36 6.41
N THR A 341 -10.90 -28.86 7.11
CA THR A 341 -11.02 -27.43 7.40
C THR A 341 -9.79 -26.96 8.18
N ASN A 342 -9.17 -25.90 7.70
CA ASN A 342 -8.08 -25.18 8.34
C ASN A 342 -8.62 -23.87 8.91
N THR A 343 -8.13 -23.46 10.07
CA THR A 343 -8.38 -22.13 10.64
C THR A 343 -7.21 -21.21 10.32
N VAL A 344 -7.51 -19.98 9.94
CA VAL A 344 -6.52 -18.91 9.82
C VAL A 344 -6.88 -17.80 10.79
N GLU A 345 -5.88 -17.31 11.52
CA GLU A 345 -5.95 -16.13 12.37
C GLU A 345 -4.90 -15.14 11.85
N VAL A 346 -5.32 -13.93 11.53
CA VAL A 346 -4.46 -12.84 11.08
C VAL A 346 -4.61 -11.70 12.07
N LYS A 347 -3.52 -11.37 12.77
CA LYS A 347 -3.49 -10.21 13.66
C LYS A 347 -2.90 -9.03 12.90
N VAL A 348 -3.71 -8.02 12.59
CA VAL A 348 -3.29 -6.83 11.86
C VAL A 348 -3.11 -5.67 12.82
N THR A 349 -1.94 -5.03 12.76
CA THR A 349 -1.61 -3.86 13.55
C THR A 349 -1.52 -2.63 12.65
N ASN A 350 -2.29 -1.59 12.96
CA ASN A 350 -2.27 -0.30 12.27
C ASN A 350 -1.53 0.78 13.11
N CYS A 351 -1.55 2.01 12.62
CA CYS A 351 -0.96 3.17 13.31
C CYS A 351 -1.97 3.89 14.21
N TRP A 352 -1.47 4.75 15.09
CA TRP A 352 -2.26 5.59 16.01
C TRP A 352 -3.18 6.68 15.45
N PRO A 353 -3.02 7.21 14.20
CA PRO A 353 -3.80 8.36 13.74
C PRO A 353 -5.32 8.22 13.90
N ASN A 354 -5.91 7.08 13.52
CA ASN A 354 -7.36 6.91 13.58
C ASN A 354 -7.94 7.05 14.99
N ARG A 355 -7.26 6.50 16.00
CA ARG A 355 -7.69 6.65 17.40
C ARG A 355 -7.43 8.06 17.93
N LEU A 356 -6.33 8.70 17.54
CA LEU A 356 -6.06 10.11 17.88
C LEU A 356 -7.15 11.04 17.31
N ILE A 357 -7.52 10.85 16.05
CA ILE A 357 -8.62 11.57 15.39
C ILE A 357 -9.95 11.31 16.10
N GLY A 358 -10.23 10.05 16.44
CA GLY A 358 -11.46 9.70 17.14
C GLY A 358 -11.56 10.32 18.54
N ASP A 359 -10.45 10.45 19.25
CA ASP A 359 -10.40 11.06 20.58
C ASP A 359 -10.62 12.57 20.53
N GLU A 360 -10.38 13.24 19.40
CA GLU A 360 -10.71 14.67 19.23
C GLU A 360 -12.21 14.94 19.29
N LYS A 361 -13.06 13.93 19.09
CA LYS A 361 -14.52 14.02 19.25
C LYS A 361 -15.01 13.85 20.69
N LEU A 362 -14.08 13.60 21.63
CA LEU A 362 -14.35 13.48 23.06
C LEU A 362 -13.90 14.75 23.80
N PRO A 363 -14.45 15.02 25.00
CA PRO A 363 -14.06 16.18 25.80
C PRO A 363 -12.54 16.32 25.91
N VAL A 364 -12.06 17.55 25.71
CA VAL A 364 -10.63 17.87 25.80
C VAL A 364 -10.17 17.66 27.24
N GLU A 365 -9.12 16.84 27.43
CA GLU A 365 -8.61 16.49 28.76
C GLU A 365 -7.33 17.24 29.16
N ASN A 366 -6.67 17.91 28.21
CA ASN A 366 -5.44 18.67 28.41
C ASN A 366 -5.63 20.13 28.02
N LYS A 367 -4.90 21.04 28.68
CA LYS A 367 -4.74 22.41 28.18
C LYS A 367 -3.59 22.42 27.18
N TYR A 368 -3.84 22.94 26.00
CA TYR A 368 -2.85 23.06 24.93
C TYR A 368 -2.52 24.53 24.69
N ASN A 369 -1.25 24.83 24.41
CA ASN A 369 -0.89 26.16 23.97
C ASN A 369 -1.53 26.47 22.59
N SER A 370 -1.81 27.75 22.33
CA SER A 370 -2.59 28.21 21.17
C SER A 370 -1.74 28.68 19.97
N THR A 371 -0.43 28.43 20.00
CA THR A 371 0.46 28.85 18.91
C THR A 371 0.63 27.73 17.88
N ARG A 372 0.57 28.08 16.58
CA ARG A 372 0.71 27.14 15.45
C ARG A 372 1.96 26.25 15.54
N GLN A 373 3.01 26.72 16.21
CA GLN A 373 4.28 26.02 16.29
C GLN A 373 4.37 25.01 17.42
N ASN A 374 3.46 24.94 18.39
CA ASN A 374 3.65 23.97 19.45
C ASN A 374 2.46 23.13 19.87
N PHE A 375 1.18 23.56 19.80
CA PHE A 375 0.00 22.77 20.22
C PHE A 375 0.25 21.70 21.32
N ALA A 376 1.09 22.06 22.28
CA ALA A 376 1.67 21.14 23.24
C ALA A 376 0.93 21.34 24.54
N ILE A 377 0.86 20.29 25.35
CA ILE A 377 0.28 20.40 26.68
C ILE A 377 1.05 21.47 27.48
N GLU A 378 0.32 22.34 28.17
CA GLU A 378 0.92 23.41 28.99
C GLU A 378 1.57 22.85 30.26
N GLU A 379 1.08 21.71 30.74
CA GLU A 379 1.57 21.03 31.93
C GLU A 379 1.37 19.52 31.82
N TRP A 380 2.29 18.74 32.43
CA TRP A 380 2.10 17.31 32.57
C TRP A 380 0.96 17.03 33.56
N ARG A 381 0.11 16.06 33.24
CA ARG A 381 -0.97 15.66 34.16
C ARG A 381 -0.39 15.00 35.41
N ASP A 382 -0.95 15.30 36.57
CA ASP A 382 -0.55 14.74 37.87
C ASP A 382 -0.39 13.21 37.87
N TRP A 383 -1.36 12.48 37.32
CA TRP A 383 -1.34 11.01 37.30
C TRP A 383 -0.18 10.46 36.45
N PHE A 384 0.21 11.20 35.41
CA PHE A 384 1.33 10.85 34.55
C PHE A 384 2.66 11.25 35.21
N ALA A 385 2.75 12.47 35.75
CA ALA A 385 3.95 13.00 36.41
C ALA A 385 4.34 12.19 37.66
N LYS A 386 3.38 11.84 38.52
CA LYS A 386 3.61 10.95 39.68
C LYS A 386 4.05 9.54 39.25
N GLY A 387 3.75 9.16 38.01
CA GLY A 387 4.25 7.95 37.36
C GLY A 387 5.71 8.03 36.88
N LEU A 388 6.41 9.15 37.02
CA LEU A 388 7.80 9.29 36.57
C LEU A 388 8.82 9.28 37.72
N ASP A 389 8.37 9.29 38.99
CA ASP A 389 9.19 9.39 40.20
C ASP A 389 9.96 8.08 40.56
N GLY A 390 10.77 7.58 39.62
CA GLY A 390 11.92 6.72 39.93
C GLY A 390 11.73 5.20 39.82
N ARG A 391 10.61 4.67 39.30
CA ARG A 391 10.40 3.22 39.13
C ARG A 391 10.40 2.70 37.68
N GLY A 392 10.75 3.54 36.72
CA GLY A 392 10.73 3.17 35.29
C GLY A 392 9.31 3.03 34.73
N TYR A 393 9.18 3.15 33.40
CA TYR A 393 7.95 2.94 32.64
C TYR A 393 7.55 1.46 32.70
N ASN A 394 6.79 1.03 33.72
CA ASN A 394 6.45 -0.39 33.89
C ASN A 394 5.02 -0.76 33.47
N ASN A 395 4.11 0.20 33.21
CA ASN A 395 2.68 -0.09 33.04
C ASN A 395 2.02 0.41 31.73
N GLY A 396 2.80 0.76 30.70
CA GLY A 396 2.23 1.22 29.41
C GLY A 396 1.56 2.61 29.47
N ASP A 397 0.91 3.00 28.39
CA ASP A 397 0.27 4.32 28.18
C ASP A 397 -1.08 4.49 28.89
N GLU A 398 -1.65 3.40 29.42
CA GLU A 398 -3.00 3.35 29.97
C GLU A 398 -3.06 3.46 31.51
N PHE A 399 -1.93 3.29 32.20
CA PHE A 399 -1.90 3.23 33.67
C PHE A 399 -0.79 4.10 34.26
N GLY A 400 -1.12 4.83 35.34
CA GLY A 400 -0.11 5.41 36.21
C GLY A 400 0.72 4.32 36.90
N ASN A 401 1.87 4.68 37.47
CA ASN A 401 2.67 3.74 38.25
C ASN A 401 1.96 3.23 39.52
N ASP A 402 0.90 3.90 39.95
CA ASP A 402 0.00 3.46 41.03
C ASP A 402 -1.02 2.41 40.57
N GLY A 403 -0.99 2.00 39.29
CA GLY A 403 -1.93 1.06 38.69
C GLY A 403 -3.30 1.66 38.39
N THR A 404 -3.48 2.98 38.58
CA THR A 404 -4.74 3.65 38.22
C THR A 404 -4.80 3.87 36.71
N ARG A 405 -5.93 3.52 36.10
CA ARG A 405 -6.15 3.77 34.67
C ARG A 405 -6.22 5.29 34.44
N LYS A 406 -5.55 5.78 33.38
CA LYS A 406 -5.64 7.18 32.91
C LYS A 406 -7.07 7.71 33.10
N PRO A 407 -7.30 8.88 33.75
CA PRO A 407 -8.64 9.47 33.89
C PRO A 407 -9.22 9.94 32.55
N GLY A 408 -10.54 10.12 32.51
CA GLY A 408 -11.27 10.58 31.31
C GLY A 408 -11.68 9.48 30.34
N ASP A 409 -12.30 9.89 29.23
CA ASP A 409 -12.92 9.02 28.23
C ASP A 409 -12.06 8.82 26.98
N ARG A 410 -11.05 9.68 26.72
CA ARG A 410 -10.09 9.48 25.60
C ARG A 410 -9.27 8.21 25.82
N VAL A 411 -9.01 7.46 24.76
CA VAL A 411 -8.20 6.23 24.80
C VAL A 411 -6.71 6.58 24.88
N THR A 412 -6.30 7.59 24.12
CA THR A 412 -4.91 8.02 23.94
C THR A 412 -4.51 9.13 24.91
N PHE A 413 -3.20 9.27 25.12
CA PHE A 413 -2.59 10.43 25.75
C PHE A 413 -1.34 10.85 24.95
N THR A 414 -1.32 12.08 24.45
CA THR A 414 -0.18 12.67 23.73
C THR A 414 0.13 14.06 24.27
N SER A 415 1.41 14.41 24.22
CA SER A 415 1.91 15.73 24.63
C SER A 415 1.71 16.81 23.56
N TRP A 416 1.42 16.43 22.30
CA TRP A 416 1.08 17.32 21.20
C TRP A 416 -0.29 16.98 20.61
N LYS A 417 -1.01 18.01 20.14
CA LYS A 417 -2.18 17.83 19.28
C LYS A 417 -1.72 17.64 17.84
N HIS A 418 -1.83 16.41 17.34
CA HIS A 418 -1.38 16.01 16.00
C HIS A 418 -2.49 16.11 14.93
N TYR A 419 -3.74 15.94 15.35
CA TYR A 419 -4.92 15.88 14.49
C TYR A 419 -6.06 16.68 15.12
N ASP A 420 -7.11 16.92 14.34
CA ASP A 420 -8.39 17.48 14.77
C ASP A 420 -9.56 16.54 14.41
N GLU A 421 -10.78 16.90 14.81
CA GLU A 421 -11.97 16.07 14.58
C GLU A 421 -12.39 15.95 13.10
N SER A 422 -11.91 16.85 12.24
CA SER A 422 -12.15 16.89 10.80
C SER A 422 -11.09 16.14 9.99
N SER A 423 -9.96 15.79 10.62
CA SER A 423 -8.85 15.13 9.95
C SER A 423 -9.29 13.80 9.31
N PRO A 424 -8.86 13.51 8.07
CA PRO A 424 -9.27 12.30 7.38
C PRO A 424 -8.72 11.04 8.06
N LEU A 425 -9.53 9.98 8.11
CA LEU A 425 -9.07 8.68 8.60
C LEU A 425 -8.13 8.01 7.58
N PHE A 426 -7.19 7.24 8.12
CA PHE A 426 -6.21 6.45 7.40
C PHE A 426 -6.78 5.06 7.10
N GLU A 427 -6.31 4.45 6.01
CA GLU A 427 -6.62 3.04 5.73
C GLU A 427 -6.18 2.14 6.87
N SER A 428 -6.96 1.09 7.16
CA SER A 428 -6.66 0.21 8.28
C SER A 428 -7.24 -1.18 8.14
N GLY A 429 -6.48 -2.18 8.58
CA GLY A 429 -6.95 -3.55 8.73
C GLY A 429 -6.52 -4.47 7.58
N LEU A 430 -7.22 -5.59 7.45
CA LEU A 430 -7.02 -6.55 6.38
C LEU A 430 -7.97 -6.22 5.24
N LEU A 431 -7.45 -5.64 4.15
CA LEU A 431 -8.26 -5.24 3.00
C LEU A 431 -8.35 -6.38 1.98
N GLY A 432 -7.36 -7.26 1.94
CA GLY A 432 -7.37 -8.40 1.03
C GLY A 432 -7.04 -8.02 -0.42
N PRO A 433 -7.41 -8.87 -1.38
CA PRO A 433 -8.01 -10.19 -1.21
C PRO A 433 -7.01 -11.18 -0.60
N VAL A 434 -7.53 -12.11 0.18
CA VAL A 434 -6.72 -13.17 0.79
C VAL A 434 -6.80 -14.43 -0.06
N THR A 435 -5.65 -14.99 -0.43
CA THR A 435 -5.57 -16.21 -1.24
C THR A 435 -4.61 -17.23 -0.65
N VAL A 436 -4.96 -18.50 -0.79
CA VAL A 436 -4.07 -19.63 -0.51
C VAL A 436 -3.69 -20.28 -1.84
N THR A 437 -2.40 -20.25 -2.17
CA THR A 437 -1.88 -20.72 -3.45
C THR A 437 -0.96 -21.92 -3.25
N GLY A 438 -1.11 -22.95 -4.08
CA GLY A 438 -0.13 -24.01 -4.20
C GLY A 438 1.15 -23.51 -4.85
N ALA A 439 2.29 -24.03 -4.42
CA ALA A 439 3.58 -23.71 -5.00
C ALA A 439 4.48 -24.96 -5.03
N GLU A 440 5.52 -24.92 -5.86
CA GLU A 440 6.48 -26.02 -5.97
C GLU A 440 7.89 -25.54 -5.72
N LEU A 441 8.57 -26.17 -4.76
CA LEU A 441 10.01 -25.98 -4.57
C LEU A 441 10.75 -27.09 -5.31
N VAL A 442 11.52 -26.74 -6.33
CA VAL A 442 12.25 -27.69 -7.17
C VAL A 442 13.75 -27.38 -7.13
N ASP A 443 14.57 -28.43 -7.07
CA ASP A 443 16.01 -28.30 -7.32
C ASP A 443 16.24 -28.08 -8.82
N ILE A 444 16.68 -26.87 -9.18
CA ILE A 444 16.99 -26.50 -10.56
C ILE A 444 18.45 -26.80 -10.87
N LYS A 445 18.70 -27.44 -12.01
CA LYS A 445 20.05 -27.65 -12.54
C LYS A 445 20.39 -26.47 -13.44
N VAL A 446 21.11 -25.51 -12.87
CA VAL A 446 21.60 -24.29 -13.53
C VAL A 446 23.11 -24.28 -13.50
#